data_AF-A0A2E0N9K9-F1
#
_entry.id   AF-A0A2E0N9K9-F1
#
_cell.length_a   1.000
_cell.length_b   1.000
_cell.length_c   1.000
_cell.angle_alpha   90.00
_cell.angle_beta   90.00
_cell.angle_gamma   90.00
#
_symmetry.space_group_name_H-M   'P 1'
#
loop_
_entity.id
_entity.type
_entity.pdbx_description
1 polymer ?
#
loop_
_entity_poly.entity_id
_entity_poly.type
_entity_poly.pdbx_seq_one_letter_code
_entity_poly.pdbx_strand_id
1 'polypeptide(L)'
;MEENNVQVIGLSGIMKLTGVLPIMLGTLFLFSPRDAIAVGPNLTEYGIFVSKYVGTFAIFIGLTQWFVAIYVKENLHIFGRLFALGLGSTVLLEMYGWTSGLMEFELKFLFATMFPVSASLLLLMYSITPEE
;
A
#
# COMPACT_ATOMS: atom_id res chain seq x y z
N MET A 1 32.56 7.96 -23.30
CA MET A 1 32.65 8.11 -21.83
C MET A 1 31.66 7.12 -21.27
N GLU A 2 32.13 6.20 -20.44
CA GLU A 2 31.29 5.20 -19.80
C GLU A 2 30.23 5.91 -18.95
N GLU A 3 28.97 5.84 -19.39
CA GLU A 3 27.83 6.17 -18.55
C GLU A 3 27.89 5.21 -17.37
N ASN A 4 28.30 5.76 -16.22
CA ASN A 4 28.18 5.08 -14.94
C ASN A 4 26.73 4.63 -14.80
N ASN A 5 26.55 3.32 -14.93
CA ASN A 5 25.31 2.59 -14.84
C ASN A 5 24.85 2.57 -13.37
N VAL A 6 24.66 3.76 -12.78
CA VAL A 6 24.02 3.89 -11.48
C VAL A 6 22.59 3.47 -11.74
N GLN A 7 22.28 2.24 -11.32
CA GLN A 7 20.96 1.64 -11.37
C GLN A 7 20.06 2.39 -10.39
N VAL A 8 19.77 3.66 -10.68
CA VAL A 8 18.85 4.47 -9.90
C VAL A 8 17.48 3.86 -10.13
N ILE A 9 16.87 3.36 -9.06
CA ILE A 9 15.50 2.85 -9.11
C ILE A 9 14.59 4.05 -9.38
N GLY A 10 14.28 4.32 -10.65
CA GLY A 10 13.36 5.40 -11.03
C GLY A 10 11.94 5.19 -10.51
N LEU A 11 11.09 6.21 -10.62
CA LEU A 11 9.72 6.20 -10.07
C LEU A 11 8.89 4.98 -10.53
N SER A 12 9.07 4.50 -11.77
CA SER A 12 8.42 3.27 -12.27
C SER A 12 8.80 2.03 -11.44
N GLY A 13 10.08 1.91 -11.04
CA GLY A 13 10.56 0.84 -10.18
C GLY A 13 9.94 0.91 -8.79
N ILE A 14 9.93 2.11 -8.18
CA ILE A 14 9.30 2.34 -6.88
C ILE A 14 7.80 2.05 -6.92
N MET A 15 7.10 2.47 -7.98
CA MET A 15 5.67 2.19 -8.14
C MET A 15 5.38 0.69 -8.26
N LYS A 16 6.22 -0.08 -8.95
CA LYS A 16 6.10 -1.54 -9.00
C LYS A 16 6.33 -2.17 -7.61
N LEU A 17 7.39 -1.76 -6.91
CA LEU A 17 7.70 -2.27 -5.57
C LEU A 17 6.58 -1.99 -4.57
N THR A 18 6.12 -0.75 -4.52
CA THR A 18 5.05 -0.33 -3.62
C THR A 18 3.69 -0.92 -4.00
N GLY A 19 3.45 -1.20 -5.28
CA GLY A 19 2.25 -1.90 -5.77
C GLY A 19 2.17 -3.38 -5.39
N VAL A 20 3.30 -4.03 -5.07
CA VAL A 20 3.30 -5.41 -4.55
C VAL A 20 2.68 -5.48 -3.15
N LEU A 21 2.84 -4.44 -2.33
CA LEU A 21 2.37 -4.44 -0.94
C LEU A 21 0.83 -4.60 -0.84
N PRO A 22 0.00 -3.82 -1.57
CA PRO A 22 -1.45 -4.04 -1.61
C PRO A 22 -1.84 -5.43 -2.12
N ILE A 23 -1.10 -5.99 -3.09
CA ILE A 23 -1.39 -7.34 -3.63
C ILE A 23 -1.14 -8.40 -2.54
N MET A 24 -0.01 -8.32 -1.84
CA MET A 24 0.32 -9.24 -0.76
C MET A 24 -0.67 -9.14 0.39
N LEU A 25 -0.98 -7.93 0.85
CA LEU A 25 -1.96 -7.69 1.91
C LEU A 25 -3.35 -8.18 1.51
N GLY A 26 -3.78 -7.87 0.28
CA GLY A 26 -5.09 -8.30 -0.20
C GLY A 26 -5.18 -9.82 -0.35
N THR A 27 -4.11 -10.48 -0.78
CA THR A 27 -4.01 -11.94 -0.81
C THR A 27 -4.14 -12.52 0.60
N LEU A 28 -3.44 -11.94 1.58
CA LEU A 28 -3.52 -12.36 2.97
C LEU A 28 -4.94 -12.21 3.54
N PHE A 29 -5.65 -11.13 3.21
CA PHE A 29 -7.05 -10.92 3.63
C PHE A 29 -8.03 -11.92 2.99
N LEU A 30 -7.74 -12.43 1.79
CA LEU A 30 -8.57 -13.43 1.14
C LEU A 30 -8.40 -14.82 1.75
N PHE A 31 -7.16 -15.22 2.03
CA PHE A 31 -6.84 -16.58 2.50
C PHE A 31 -6.86 -16.72 4.02
N SER A 32 -6.46 -15.69 4.75
CA SER A 32 -6.32 -15.72 6.22
C SER A 32 -6.91 -14.46 6.89
N PRO A 33 -8.17 -14.08 6.63
CA PRO A 33 -8.76 -12.85 7.16
C PRO A 33 -8.72 -12.76 8.69
N ARG A 34 -8.88 -13.88 9.41
CA ARG A 34 -8.89 -13.90 10.87
C ARG A 34 -7.53 -13.60 11.50
N ASP A 35 -6.45 -13.93 10.81
CA ASP A 35 -5.08 -13.70 11.28
C ASP A 35 -4.53 -12.36 10.79
N ALA A 36 -5.02 -11.90 9.64
CA ALA A 36 -4.54 -10.72 8.94
C ALA A 36 -5.15 -9.42 9.45
N ILE A 37 -6.40 -9.47 9.92
CA ILE A 37 -7.09 -8.36 10.57
C ILE A 37 -6.75 -8.43 12.05
N ALA A 38 -6.75 -7.27 12.72
CA ALA A 38 -6.75 -7.14 14.17
C ALA A 38 -7.33 -8.35 14.90
N VAL A 39 -6.44 -9.07 15.57
CA VAL A 39 -6.72 -10.35 16.22
C VAL A 39 -7.52 -10.02 17.46
N GLY A 40 -8.84 -10.11 17.32
CA GLY A 40 -9.76 -10.11 18.44
C GLY A 40 -10.66 -11.34 18.31
N PRO A 41 -11.01 -12.03 19.41
CA PRO A 41 -11.99 -13.12 19.41
C PRO A 41 -13.39 -12.70 18.93
N ASN A 42 -13.58 -11.42 18.61
CA ASN A 42 -14.84 -10.76 18.23
C ASN A 42 -14.96 -10.41 16.74
N LEU A 43 -14.13 -10.97 15.85
CA LEU A 43 -14.31 -10.78 14.40
C LEU A 43 -15.63 -11.44 13.96
N THR A 44 -16.68 -10.63 13.92
CA THR A 44 -18.00 -11.02 13.43
C THR A 44 -17.90 -11.56 12.00
N GLU A 45 -18.83 -12.44 11.60
CA GLU A 45 -18.89 -12.92 10.22
C GLU A 45 -18.98 -11.78 9.20
N TYR A 46 -19.64 -10.69 9.58
CA TYR A 46 -19.71 -9.45 8.80
C TYR A 46 -18.33 -8.79 8.64
N GLY A 47 -17.52 -8.71 9.70
CA GLY A 47 -16.15 -8.20 9.62
C GLY A 47 -15.26 -9.02 8.69
N ILE A 48 -15.37 -10.36 8.73
CA ILE A 48 -14.67 -11.28 7.83
C ILE A 48 -15.14 -11.13 6.37
N PHE A 49 -16.43 -10.87 6.17
CA PHE A 49 -16.96 -10.62 4.84
C PHE A 49 -16.39 -9.32 4.26
N VAL A 50 -16.50 -8.21 5.00
CA VAL A 50 -15.99 -6.89 4.60
C VAL A 50 -14.49 -6.94 4.30
N SER A 51 -13.70 -7.67 5.09
CA SER A 51 -12.26 -7.76 4.89
C SER A 51 -11.88 -8.44 3.58
N LYS A 52 -12.66 -9.42 3.11
CA LYS A 52 -12.43 -10.06 1.81
C LYS A 52 -12.65 -9.06 0.67
N TYR A 53 -13.66 -8.20 0.76
CA TYR A 53 -13.84 -7.10 -0.21
C TYR A 53 -12.66 -6.15 -0.19
N VAL A 54 -12.25 -5.70 1.01
CA VAL A 54 -11.08 -4.83 1.17
C VAL A 54 -9.84 -5.49 0.56
N GLY A 55 -9.65 -6.79 0.79
CA GLY A 55 -8.54 -7.56 0.21
C GLY A 55 -8.59 -7.62 -1.32
N THR A 56 -9.75 -7.88 -1.91
CA THR A 56 -9.94 -7.84 -3.37
C THR A 56 -9.65 -6.45 -3.94
N PHE A 57 -10.14 -5.39 -3.30
CA PHE A 57 -9.86 -4.00 -3.72
C PHE A 57 -8.37 -3.66 -3.61
N ALA A 58 -7.69 -4.11 -2.55
CA ALA A 58 -6.25 -3.90 -2.39
C ALA A 58 -5.45 -4.55 -3.53
N ILE A 59 -5.82 -5.77 -3.94
CA ILE A 59 -5.22 -6.43 -5.10
C ILE A 59 -5.43 -5.60 -6.37
N PHE A 60 -6.64 -5.12 -6.63
CA PHE A 60 -6.91 -4.29 -7.81
C PHE A 60 -6.14 -2.98 -7.81
N ILE A 61 -5.98 -2.32 -6.65
CA ILE A 61 -5.15 -1.12 -6.56
C ILE A 61 -3.69 -1.42 -6.86
N GLY A 62 -3.12 -2.49 -6.27
CA GLY A 62 -1.73 -2.86 -6.52
C GLY A 62 -1.48 -3.25 -7.99
N LEU A 63 -2.41 -3.99 -8.61
CA LEU A 63 -2.36 -4.29 -10.04
C LEU A 63 -2.46 -3.02 -10.88
N THR A 64 -3.37 -2.10 -10.55
CA THR A 64 -3.51 -0.81 -11.25
C THR A 64 -2.22 -0.01 -11.16
N GLN A 65 -1.59 0.01 -9.99
CA GLN A 65 -0.31 0.67 -9.79
C GLN A 65 0.81 0.07 -10.66
N TRP A 66 0.81 -1.25 -10.83
CA TRP A 66 1.68 -1.95 -11.79
C TRP A 66 1.40 -1.57 -13.24
N PHE A 67 0.13 -1.59 -13.65
CA PHE A 67 -0.27 -1.21 -15.01
C PHE A 67 0.16 0.22 -15.33
N VAL A 68 -0.10 1.16 -14.42
CA VAL A 68 0.35 2.55 -14.56
C VAL A 68 1.88 2.62 -14.66
N ALA A 69 2.61 1.93 -13.79
CA ALA A 69 4.08 1.94 -13.82
C ALA A 69 4.69 1.35 -15.11
N ILE A 70 3.98 0.48 -15.82
CA ILE A 70 4.43 -0.13 -17.07
C ILE A 70 4.07 0.76 -18.27
N TYR A 71 2.82 1.22 -18.32
CA TYR A 71 2.24 1.82 -19.54
C TYR A 71 2.23 3.35 -19.53
N VAL A 72 2.33 4.00 -18.37
CA VAL A 72 2.37 5.45 -18.27
C VAL A 72 3.83 5.90 -18.18
N LYS A 73 4.27 6.63 -19.20
CA LYS A 73 5.61 7.25 -19.24
C LYS A 73 5.54 8.73 -18.89
N GLU A 74 4.61 9.43 -19.54
CA GLU A 74 4.35 10.84 -19.27
C GLU A 74 3.55 11.00 -17.98
N ASN A 75 3.87 12.02 -17.18
CA ASN A 75 3.13 12.36 -15.96
C ASN A 75 3.08 11.26 -14.89
N LEU A 76 4.02 10.30 -14.92
CA LEU A 76 4.09 9.22 -13.93
C LEU A 76 4.16 9.75 -12.49
N HIS A 77 4.75 10.93 -12.29
CA HIS A 77 4.81 11.64 -11.02
C HIS A 77 3.43 11.99 -10.44
N ILE A 78 2.42 12.30 -11.28
CA ILE A 78 1.05 12.57 -10.81
C ILE A 78 0.45 11.32 -10.20
N PHE A 79 0.62 10.19 -10.89
CA PHE A 79 0.16 8.90 -10.39
C PHE A 79 0.92 8.47 -9.14
N GLY A 80 2.24 8.68 -9.08
CA GLY A 80 3.04 8.45 -7.87
C GLY A 80 2.47 9.18 -6.65
N ARG A 81 2.11 10.46 -6.80
CA ARG A 81 1.45 11.25 -5.75
C ARG A 81 0.06 10.73 -5.39
N LEU A 82 -0.74 10.35 -6.38
CA LEU A 82 -2.08 9.78 -6.15
C LEU A 82 -2.00 8.48 -5.34
N PHE A 83 -1.09 7.58 -5.71
CA PHE A 83 -0.87 6.33 -4.97
C PHE A 83 -0.32 6.60 -3.57
N ALA A 84 0.58 7.58 -3.40
CA ALA A 84 1.06 7.98 -2.10
C ALA A 84 -0.05 8.51 -1.18
N LEU A 85 -0.98 9.31 -1.73
CA LEU A 85 -2.17 9.78 -1.00
C LEU A 85 -3.09 8.62 -0.62
N GLY A 86 -3.30 7.67 -1.53
CA GLY A 86 -4.04 6.43 -1.25
C GLY A 86 -3.44 5.66 -0.08
N LEU A 87 -2.14 5.37 -0.12
CA LEU A 87 -1.42 4.69 0.96
C LEU A 87 -1.39 5.52 2.26
N GLY A 88 -1.30 6.84 2.16
CA GLY A 88 -1.39 7.72 3.34
C GLY A 88 -2.78 7.67 3.98
N SER A 89 -3.84 7.57 3.18
CA SER A 89 -5.22 7.48 3.68
C SER A 89 -5.49 6.18 4.43
N THR A 90 -4.82 5.07 4.09
CA THR A 90 -4.96 3.82 4.84
C THR A 90 -4.37 3.93 6.24
N VAL A 91 -3.27 4.69 6.40
CA VAL A 91 -2.68 4.99 7.71
C VAL A 91 -3.65 5.81 8.57
N LEU A 92 -4.30 6.82 7.98
CA LEU A 92 -5.34 7.61 8.67
C LEU A 92 -6.53 6.75 9.08
N LEU A 93 -6.95 5.81 8.23
CA LEU A 93 -8.03 4.88 8.52
C LEU A 93 -7.67 3.93 9.67
N GLU A 94 -6.44 3.42 9.71
CA GLU A 94 -5.93 2.58 10.81
C GLU A 94 -5.89 3.36 12.12
N MET A 95 -5.36 4.58 12.12
CA MET A 95 -5.35 5.45 13.30
C MET A 95 -6.76 5.76 13.81
N TYR A 96 -7.71 6.01 12.89
CA TYR A 96 -9.12 6.15 13.25
C TYR A 96 -9.68 4.87 13.85
N GLY A 97 -9.37 3.71 13.27
CA GLY A 97 -9.79 2.40 13.79
C GLY A 97 -9.33 2.14 15.23
N TRP A 98 -8.07 2.48 15.54
CA TRP A 98 -7.53 2.36 16.91
C TRP A 98 -8.17 3.36 17.87
N THR A 99 -8.26 4.63 17.49
CA THR A 99 -8.77 5.70 18.38
C THR A 99 -10.28 5.60 18.65
N SER A 100 -11.03 5.03 17.71
CA SER A 100 -12.48 4.79 17.86
C SER A 100 -12.82 3.45 18.54
N GLY A 101 -11.81 2.62 18.84
CA GLY A 101 -12.02 1.29 19.44
C GLY A 101 -12.62 0.26 18.48
N LEU A 102 -12.64 0.55 17.17
CA LEU A 102 -13.08 -0.39 16.13
C LEU A 102 -12.05 -1.50 15.87
N MET A 103 -10.79 -1.25 16.23
CA MET A 103 -9.68 -2.17 16.03
C MET A 103 -8.84 -2.26 17.30
N GLU A 104 -8.62 -3.48 17.80
CA GLU A 104 -7.75 -3.70 18.96
C GLU A 104 -6.31 -3.33 18.60
N PHE A 105 -5.69 -2.50 19.44
CA PHE A 105 -4.30 -2.11 19.24
C PHE A 105 -3.38 -3.24 19.68
N GLU A 106 -2.63 -3.79 18.73
CA GLU A 106 -1.48 -4.63 19.00
C GLU A 106 -0.23 -4.06 18.35
N LEU A 107 0.90 -4.27 19.02
CA LEU A 107 2.20 -3.74 18.60
C LEU A 107 2.63 -4.26 17.20
N LYS A 108 2.17 -5.45 16.80
CA LYS A 108 2.37 -5.98 15.43
C LYS A 108 1.71 -5.12 14.35
N PHE A 109 0.60 -4.45 14.66
CA PHE A 109 -0.08 -3.57 13.71
C PHE A 109 0.66 -2.25 13.52
N LEU A 110 1.34 -1.74 14.56
CA LEU A 110 2.25 -0.60 14.39
C LEU A 110 3.33 -0.90 13.34
N PHE A 111 3.91 -2.10 13.37
CA PHE A 111 4.87 -2.54 12.34
C PHE A 111 4.23 -2.68 10.97
N ALA A 112 3.00 -3.20 10.89
CA ALA A 112 2.25 -3.29 9.64
C ALA A 112 2.01 -1.91 9.02
N THR A 113 1.64 -0.91 9.84
CA THR A 113 1.39 0.48 9.41
C THR A 113 2.66 1.19 8.90
N MET A 114 3.86 0.78 9.33
CA MET A 114 5.10 1.36 8.82
C MET A 114 5.31 1.08 7.32
N PHE A 115 4.77 -0.01 6.79
CA PHE A 115 4.87 -0.34 5.36
C PHE A 115 4.16 0.70 4.46
N PRO A 116 2.86 0.99 4.61
CA PRO A 116 2.19 2.02 3.82
C PRO A 116 2.75 3.43 4.07
N VAL A 117 3.21 3.75 5.29
CA VAL A 117 3.92 5.02 5.57
C VAL A 117 5.20 5.12 4.74
N SER A 118 6.06 4.09 4.80
CA SER A 118 7.34 4.08 4.08
C SER A 118 7.12 4.11 2.56
N ALA A 119 6.15 3.34 2.07
CA ALA A 119 5.79 3.31 0.66
C ALA A 119 5.25 4.66 0.17
N SER A 120 4.41 5.33 0.97
CA SER A 120 3.91 6.68 0.68
C SER A 120 5.05 7.70 0.62
N LEU A 121 5.97 7.68 1.60
CA LEU A 121 7.15 8.56 1.61
C LEU A 121 8.04 8.35 0.39
N LEU A 122 8.37 7.10 0.05
CA LEU A 122 9.18 6.79 -1.14
C LEU A 122 8.50 7.28 -2.43
N LEU A 123 7.20 7.03 -2.58
CA LEU A 123 6.45 7.53 -3.74
C LEU A 123 6.45 9.05 -3.82
N LEU A 124 6.35 9.76 -2.70
CA LEU A 124 6.43 11.22 -2.68
C LEU A 124 7.83 11.71 -3.05
N MET A 125 8.89 11.14 -2.46
CA MET A 125 10.27 11.52 -2.76
C MET A 125 10.58 11.39 -4.26
N TYR A 126 10.25 10.23 -4.84
CA TYR A 126 10.51 9.95 -6.26
C TYR A 126 9.53 10.65 -7.23
N SER A 127 8.44 11.26 -6.72
CA SER A 127 7.47 11.99 -7.55
C SER A 127 7.56 13.51 -7.42
N ILE A 128 8.28 14.04 -6.43
CA ILE A 128 8.52 15.48 -6.29
C ILE A 128 9.70 15.91 -7.18
N THR A 129 10.77 15.13 -7.18
CA THR A 129 11.93 15.27 -8.06
C THR A 129 12.06 14.01 -8.91
N PRO A 130 11.32 13.90 -10.04
CA PRO A 130 11.53 12.80 -10.96
C PRO A 130 12.94 12.94 -11.54
N GLU A 131 13.85 12.05 -11.14
CA GLU A 131 15.11 11.85 -11.88
C GLU A 131 14.72 11.24 -13.24
N GLU A 132 15.11 11.93 -14.32
CA GLU A 132 14.89 11.50 -15.72
C GLU A 132 15.63 10.20 -16.05
#